data_AF-A0A963E3V4-F1
#
_entry.id   AF-A0A963E3V4-F1
#
_cell.length_a   1.000
_cell.length_b   1.000
_cell.length_c   1.000
_cell.angle_alpha   90.00
_cell.angle_beta   90.00
_cell.angle_gamma   90.00
#
_symmetry.space_group_name_H-M   'P 1'
#
loop_
_entity.id
_entity.type
_entity.pdbx_description
1 polymer ?
#
loop_
_entity_poly.entity_id
_entity_poly.type
_entity_poly.pdbx_seq_one_letter_code
_entity_poly.pdbx_strand_id
1 'polypeptide(L)'
;MALKTSIKEFKALLGEKESLLDQNFKHLAQKIELHWGYDEFYPFIERLMLDSRDGQRAGFPLEVIQEIADLHRLHEKLYPPKKRM
;
A
#
# COMPACT_ATOMS: atom_id res chain seq x y z
N MET A 1 7.74 -10.77 -2.85
CA MET A 1 8.93 -10.50 -2.04
C MET A 1 8.49 -9.58 -0.89
N ALA A 2 9.36 -8.78 -0.26
CA ALA A 2 8.95 -7.81 0.76
C ALA A 2 8.92 -6.40 0.16
N LEU A 3 7.86 -5.63 0.41
CA LEU A 3 7.69 -4.26 -0.09
C LEU A 3 8.87 -3.37 0.29
N LYS A 4 9.35 -3.46 1.53
CA LYS A 4 10.53 -2.71 2.01
C LYS A 4 11.81 -3.05 1.22
N THR A 5 11.86 -4.22 0.58
CA THR A 5 13.01 -4.60 -0.28
C THR A 5 12.79 -4.25 -1.75
N SER A 6 11.56 -4.29 -2.23
CA SER A 6 11.22 -4.10 -3.64
C SER A 6 11.02 -2.62 -4.03
N ILE A 7 10.59 -1.78 -3.09
CA ILE A 7 10.30 -0.36 -3.34
C ILE A 7 11.29 0.50 -2.53
N LYS A 8 12.24 1.13 -3.24
CA LYS A 8 13.32 1.91 -2.62
C LYS A 8 12.79 3.09 -1.81
N GLU A 9 11.80 3.79 -2.34
CA GLU A 9 11.23 4.98 -1.71
C GLU A 9 10.43 4.61 -0.45
N PHE A 10 9.77 3.46 -0.47
CA PHE A 10 9.08 2.92 0.69
C PHE A 10 10.05 2.50 1.79
N LYS A 11 11.17 1.87 1.41
CA LYS A 11 12.29 1.61 2.33
C LYS A 11 12.80 2.89 2.98
N ALA A 12 12.99 3.94 2.17
CA ALA A 12 13.46 5.23 2.66
C ALA A 12 12.45 5.90 3.61
N LEU A 13 11.15 5.73 3.36
CA LEU A 13 10.08 6.24 4.21
C LEU A 13 10.01 5.52 5.56
N LEU A 14 10.16 4.19 5.58
CA LEU A 14 10.15 3.41 6.82
C LEU A 14 11.44 3.55 7.65
N GLY A 15 12.58 3.78 6.99
CA GLY A 15 13.89 3.81 7.63
C GLY A 15 14.20 2.51 8.36
N GLU A 16 14.51 2.61 9.65
CA GLU A 16 14.80 1.46 10.52
C GLU A 16 13.54 0.67 10.90
N LYS A 17 12.34 1.22 10.70
CA LYS A 17 11.08 0.54 11.06
C LYS A 17 10.80 -0.62 10.10
N GLU A 18 10.30 -1.73 10.65
CA GLU A 18 9.82 -2.85 9.86
C GLU A 18 8.42 -2.58 9.28
N SER A 19 8.16 -3.13 8.10
CA SER A 19 6.85 -3.04 7.44
C SER A 19 5.87 -3.99 8.10
N LEU A 20 4.75 -3.47 8.61
CA LEU A 20 3.69 -4.30 9.18
C LEU A 20 2.97 -5.08 8.09
N LEU A 21 2.92 -4.56 6.86
CA LEU A 21 2.42 -5.26 5.69
C LEU A 21 3.27 -6.49 5.36
N ASP A 22 4.61 -6.34 5.37
CA ASP A 22 5.53 -7.45 5.10
C ASP A 22 5.52 -8.52 6.22
N GLN A 23 5.28 -8.10 7.47
CA GLN A 23 5.26 -9.03 8.61
C GLN A 23 3.92 -9.77 8.75
N ASN A 24 2.83 -9.01 8.80
CA ASN A 24 1.52 -9.51 9.23
C ASN A 24 0.54 -9.72 8.06
N PHE A 25 0.80 -9.10 6.90
CA PHE A 25 -0.10 -9.11 5.74
C PHE A 25 0.63 -9.48 4.45
N LYS A 26 1.45 -10.52 4.46
CA LYS A 26 2.30 -10.95 3.32
C LYS A 26 1.55 -11.08 2.00
N HIS A 27 0.33 -11.62 2.01
CA HIS A 27 -0.50 -11.73 0.80
C HIS A 27 -0.94 -10.36 0.25
N LEU A 28 -1.19 -9.40 1.15
CA LEU A 28 -1.50 -8.03 0.77
C LEU A 28 -0.26 -7.34 0.21
N ALA A 29 0.88 -7.47 0.88
CA ALA A 29 2.16 -6.94 0.42
C ALA A 29 2.52 -7.42 -1.00
N GLN A 30 2.35 -8.71 -1.29
CA GLN A 30 2.56 -9.28 -2.62
C GLN A 30 1.61 -8.69 -3.68
N LYS A 31 0.34 -8.44 -3.32
CA LYS A 31 -0.61 -7.82 -4.24
C LYS A 31 -0.25 -6.35 -4.50
N ILE A 32 0.12 -5.61 -3.46
CA ILE A 32 0.60 -4.23 -3.59
C ILE A 32 1.80 -4.18 -4.55
N GLU A 33 2.79 -5.07 -4.34
CA GLU A 33 3.97 -5.19 -5.19
C GLU A 33 3.60 -5.49 -6.65
N LEU A 34 2.66 -6.40 -6.88
CA LEU A 34 2.21 -6.78 -8.24
C LEU A 34 1.61 -5.60 -9.01
N HIS A 35 0.90 -4.70 -8.32
CA HIS A 35 0.24 -3.54 -8.95
C HIS A 35 1.12 -2.29 -8.94
N TRP A 36 2.30 -2.33 -8.29
CA TRP A 36 3.14 -1.15 -8.12
C TRP A 36 3.64 -0.58 -9.46
N GLY A 37 3.39 0.70 -9.70
CA GLY A 37 3.75 1.39 -10.94
C GLY A 37 2.72 1.25 -12.06
N TYR A 38 1.60 0.57 -11.81
CA TYR A 38 0.52 0.40 -12.77
C TYR A 38 -0.73 1.20 -12.38
N ASP A 39 -1.55 1.56 -13.36
CA ASP A 39 -2.79 2.32 -13.15
C ASP A 39 -3.80 1.51 -12.29
N GLU A 40 -3.71 0.17 -12.31
CA GLU A 40 -4.50 -0.75 -11.49
C GLU A 40 -4.18 -0.69 -9.99
N PHE A 41 -3.10 -0.02 -9.59
CA PHE A 41 -2.78 0.22 -8.18
C PHE A 41 -3.87 1.03 -7.48
N TYR A 42 -4.38 2.08 -8.13
CA TYR A 42 -5.38 2.99 -7.57
C TYR A 42 -6.67 2.28 -7.16
N PRO A 43 -7.39 1.59 -8.06
CA PRO A 43 -8.62 0.90 -7.68
C PRO A 43 -8.36 -0.21 -6.65
N PHE A 44 -7.16 -0.82 -6.65
CA PHE A 44 -6.81 -1.83 -5.66
C PHE A 44 -6.66 -1.24 -4.25
N ILE A 45 -5.88 -0.16 -4.10
CA ILE A 45 -5.66 0.50 -2.80
C ILE A 45 -6.92 1.18 -2.29
N GLU A 46 -7.69 1.83 -3.15
CA GLU A 46 -8.96 2.45 -2.78
C GLU A 46 -9.93 1.40 -2.23
N ARG A 47 -10.06 0.27 -2.91
CA ARG A 47 -10.91 -0.83 -2.44
C ARG A 47 -10.45 -1.36 -1.09
N LEU A 48 -9.15 -1.50 -0.88
CA LEU A 48 -8.59 -1.94 0.40
C LEU A 48 -8.95 -1.00 1.56
N MET A 49 -8.89 0.31 1.30
CA MET A 49 -9.23 1.36 2.28
C MET A 49 -10.75 1.46 2.53
N LEU A 50 -11.58 1.06 1.57
CA LEU A 50 -13.05 0.99 1.70
C LEU A 50 -13.52 -0.31 2.36
N ASP A 51 -12.99 -1.47 1.95
CA ASP A 51 -13.34 -2.80 2.49
C ASP A 51 -13.03 -2.91 3.99
N SER A 52 -12.05 -2.15 4.49
CA SER A 52 -11.72 -2.05 5.91
C SER A 52 -12.80 -1.37 6.77
N ARG A 53 -13.84 -0.77 6.16
CA ARG A 53 -14.89 0.00 6.84
C ARG A 53 -16.21 -0.75 7.01
N ASP A 54 -16.40 -1.91 6.35
CA ASP A 54 -17.71 -2.58 6.24
C ASP A 54 -18.06 -3.54 7.41
N GLY A 55 -17.43 -3.33 8.58
CA GLY A 55 -17.92 -3.82 9.88
C GLY A 55 -17.92 -5.32 10.17
N GLN A 56 -17.76 -6.21 9.18
CA GLN A 56 -17.74 -7.68 9.40
C GLN A 56 -16.34 -8.30 9.51
N ARG A 57 -15.30 -7.57 9.08
CA ARG A 57 -13.89 -7.96 9.30
C ARG A 57 -13.29 -6.94 10.27
N ALA A 58 -12.56 -7.41 11.28
CA ALA A 58 -11.74 -6.53 12.10
C ALA A 58 -10.89 -5.69 11.13
N GLY A 59 -11.13 -4.38 11.09
CA GLY A 59 -10.41 -3.48 10.21
C GLY A 59 -8.91 -3.56 10.43
N PHE A 60 -8.13 -2.93 9.54
CA PHE A 60 -6.69 -2.87 9.77
C PHE A 60 -6.37 -2.04 11.02
N PRO A 61 -5.35 -2.42 11.80
CA PRO A 61 -4.78 -1.54 12.81
C PRO A 61 -4.40 -0.19 12.21
N LEU A 62 -4.46 0.87 13.02
CA LEU A 62 -4.20 2.24 12.55
C LEU A 62 -2.83 2.36 11.89
N GLU A 63 -1.82 1.67 12.42
CA GLU A 63 -0.46 1.67 11.91
C GLU A 63 -0.37 1.06 10.50
N VAL A 64 -1.19 0.05 10.22
CA VAL A 64 -1.26 -0.61 8.91
C VAL A 64 -2.00 0.29 7.92
N ILE A 65 -3.07 0.94 8.36
CA ILE A 65 -3.79 1.94 7.54
C ILE A 65 -2.84 3.08 7.16
N GLN A 66 -2.03 3.56 8.10
CA GLN A 66 -1.04 4.60 7.84
C GLN A 66 -0.01 4.16 6.80
N GLU A 67 0.49 2.93 6.90
CA GLU A 67 1.44 2.36 5.94
C GLU A 67 0.85 2.24 4.53
N ILE A 68 -0.41 1.80 4.43
CA ILE A 68 -1.17 1.75 3.17
C ILE A 68 -1.35 3.16 2.59
N ALA A 69 -1.69 4.15 3.44
CA ALA A 69 -1.85 5.54 3.01
C ALA A 69 -0.52 6.15 2.53
N ASP A 70 0.60 5.82 3.18
CA ASP A 70 1.92 6.27 2.79
C ASP A 70 2.34 5.67 1.45
N LEU A 71 2.07 4.37 1.22
CA LEU A 71 2.24 3.73 -0.09
C LEU A 71 1.39 4.40 -1.17
N HIS A 72 0.15 4.76 -0.87
CA HIS A 72 -0.72 5.46 -1.81
C HIS A 72 -0.13 6.81 -2.25
N ARG A 73 0.29 7.63 -1.28
CA ARG A 73 0.94 8.93 -1.54
C ARG A 73 2.25 8.77 -2.31
N LEU A 74 3.03 7.74 -1.98
CA LEU A 74 4.26 7.41 -2.68
C LEU A 74 4.00 7.06 -4.14
N HIS A 75 3.01 6.21 -4.39
CA HIS A 75 2.63 5.83 -5.74
C HIS A 75 2.13 7.04 -6.52
N GLU A 76 1.27 7.88 -5.94
CA GLU A 76 0.79 9.10 -6.59
C GLU A 76 1.92 10.07 -6.96
N LYS A 77 2.93 10.18 -6.11
CA LYS A 77 4.10 11.01 -6.39
C LYS A 77 4.97 10.46 -7.54
N LEU A 78 5.12 9.14 -7.62
CA LEU A 78 6.00 8.48 -8.59
C LEU A 78 5.30 8.19 -9.93
N TYR A 79 4.02 7.87 -9.88
CA TYR A 79 3.19 7.42 -10.99
C TYR A 79 1.85 8.18 -10.95
N PRO A 80 1.85 9.51 -11.14
CA PRO A 80 0.64 10.31 -11.02
C PRO A 80 -0.45 9.78 -11.95
N PRO A 81 -1.72 9.74 -11.48
CA PRO A 81 -2.79 9.16 -12.26
C PRO A 81 -2.94 9.96 -13.54
N LYS A 82 -3.03 9.27 -14.68
CA LYS A 82 -3.29 9.94 -15.94
C LYS A 82 -4.60 10.70 -15.82
N LYS A 83 -4.52 12.03 -15.83
CA LYS A 83 -5.67 12.92 -15.86
C LYS A 83 -6.54 12.45 -17.03
N ARG A 84 -7.72 11.89 -16.74
CA ARG A 84 -8.73 11.63 -17.78
C ARG A 84 -9.07 13.00 -18.39
N MET A 85 -8.48 13.29 -19.54
CA MET A 85 -8.88 14.41 -20.40
C MET A 85 -10.27 14.15 -20.95
#